data_AF-A0A4T0B1D7-F1
#
_entry.id   AF-A0A4T0B1D7-F1
#
_cell.length_a   1.000
_cell.length_b   1.000
_cell.length_c   1.000
_cell.angle_alpha   90.00
_cell.angle_beta   90.00
_cell.angle_gamma   90.00
#
_symmetry.space_group_name_H-M   'P 1'
#
loop_
_entity.id
_entity.type
_entity.pdbx_description
1 polymer ?
#
loop_
_entity_poly.entity_id
_entity_poly.type
_entity_poly.pdbx_seq_one_letter_code
_entity_poly.pdbx_strand_id
1 'polypeptide(L)'
;MAKFITISQLLSHTSGLETSGSQGFPGYDVSKNANGHYRAALPDLAEALEGQWPSNTLPIRLKDWPGHVFNYSGGGLGVLQLIIEAVMDVPFTELMDKYVFKPLGMKRSTYVIPEEDGLNESTKEGKQGSGNYARAYYNGYTSCEAPHRVNPEQSAAGL
;
A
#
# COMPACT_ATOMS: atom_id res chain seq x y z
N MET A 1 -5.32 2.68 31.53
CA MET A 1 -4.63 2.81 30.23
C MET A 1 -4.45 1.42 29.65
N ALA A 2 -4.72 1.25 28.35
CA ALA A 2 -4.40 0.00 27.66
C ALA A 2 -2.88 -0.14 27.54
N LYS A 3 -2.34 -1.29 27.92
CA LYS A 3 -0.89 -1.58 27.88
C LYS A 3 -0.43 -2.09 26.51
N PHE A 4 -1.36 -2.49 25.66
CA PHE A 4 -1.12 -3.13 24.37
C PHE A 4 -2.12 -2.59 23.34
N ILE A 5 -1.71 -2.63 22.07
CA ILE A 5 -2.59 -2.34 20.93
C ILE A 5 -3.35 -3.62 20.57
N THR A 6 -4.65 -3.52 20.31
CA THR A 6 -5.48 -4.64 19.84
C THR A 6 -5.78 -4.55 18.34
N ILE A 7 -6.17 -5.68 17.72
CA ILE A 7 -6.65 -5.71 16.33
C ILE A 7 -7.83 -4.76 16.12
N SER A 8 -8.77 -4.72 17.08
CA SER A 8 -9.91 -3.80 17.01
C SER A 8 -9.46 -2.34 16.96
N GLN A 9 -8.43 -1.96 17.71
CA GLN A 9 -7.89 -0.61 17.70
C GLN A 9 -7.14 -0.26 16.41
N LEU A 10 -6.46 -1.23 15.79
CA LEU A 10 -5.87 -1.04 14.45
C LEU A 10 -6.98 -0.77 13.42
N LEU A 11 -8.04 -1.60 13.41
CA LEU A 11 -9.18 -1.48 12.50
C LEU A 11 -9.99 -0.19 12.71
N SER A 12 -10.13 0.27 13.95
CA SER A 12 -10.92 1.47 14.27
C SER A 12 -10.10 2.76 14.24
N HIS A 13 -8.83 2.72 13.83
CA HIS A 13 -7.91 3.86 13.87
C HIS A 13 -7.81 4.52 15.27
N THR A 14 -7.83 3.71 16.31
CA THR A 14 -7.66 4.15 17.71
C THR A 14 -6.45 3.47 18.36
N SER A 15 -5.51 2.95 17.59
CA SER A 15 -4.29 2.31 18.11
C SER A 15 -3.29 3.30 18.70
N GLY A 16 -3.43 4.59 18.40
CA GLY A 16 -2.45 5.62 18.73
C GLY A 16 -1.26 5.66 17.78
N LEU A 17 -1.20 4.78 16.77
CA LEU A 17 -0.18 4.81 15.72
C LEU A 17 -0.42 5.98 14.76
N GLU A 18 0.66 6.53 14.23
CA GLU A 18 0.58 7.59 13.22
C GLU A 18 0.25 7.08 11.81
N THR A 19 0.02 7.99 10.87
CA THR A 19 -0.38 7.64 9.51
C THR A 19 0.76 7.07 8.67
N SER A 20 1.95 7.68 8.69
CA SER A 20 3.11 7.27 7.88
C SER A 20 4.43 7.99 8.25
N GLY A 21 4.65 8.25 9.53
CA GLY A 21 5.84 8.99 9.99
C GLY A 21 5.79 10.52 9.78
N SER A 22 5.15 11.04 8.72
CA SER A 22 4.90 12.50 8.60
C SER A 22 3.82 12.95 7.59
N GLN A 23 3.65 12.33 6.41
CA GLN A 23 2.89 12.93 5.29
C GLN A 23 2.11 11.96 4.36
N GLY A 24 1.56 10.86 4.87
CA GLY A 24 1.00 9.77 4.04
C GLY A 24 2.08 8.85 3.44
N PHE A 25 1.66 7.80 2.74
CA PHE A 25 2.56 6.92 1.98
C PHE A 25 2.62 7.43 0.52
N PRO A 26 3.73 8.06 0.08
CA PRO A 26 3.80 8.72 -1.23
C PRO A 26 3.92 7.73 -2.41
N GLY A 27 4.21 6.47 -2.11
CA GLY A 27 4.47 5.43 -3.10
C GLY A 27 5.79 5.60 -3.84
N TYR A 28 6.16 4.57 -4.60
CA TYR A 28 7.47 4.44 -5.25
C TYR A 28 7.32 4.53 -6.77
N ASP A 29 8.25 5.22 -7.42
CA ASP A 29 8.35 5.29 -8.88
C ASP A 29 9.12 4.06 -9.39
N VAL A 30 8.38 3.11 -9.93
CA VAL A 30 8.92 1.88 -10.53
C VAL A 30 9.08 1.99 -12.05
N SER A 31 9.12 3.21 -12.61
CA SER A 31 9.52 3.38 -14.01
C SER A 31 11.00 3.06 -14.18
N LYS A 32 11.38 2.61 -15.37
CA LYS A 32 12.79 2.34 -15.73
C LYS A 32 13.45 3.60 -16.28
N ASN A 33 14.71 3.81 -15.91
CA ASN A 33 15.54 4.84 -16.54
C ASN A 33 16.00 4.41 -17.95
N ALA A 34 16.73 5.28 -18.65
CA ALA A 34 17.24 5.02 -20.00
C ALA A 34 18.13 3.75 -20.12
N ASN A 35 18.64 3.25 -19.00
CA ASN A 35 19.49 2.06 -18.93
C ASN A 35 18.71 0.81 -18.48
N GLY A 36 17.37 0.90 -18.36
CA GLY A 36 16.50 -0.21 -17.99
C GLY A 36 16.43 -0.52 -16.49
N HIS A 37 17.08 0.26 -15.62
CA HIS A 37 17.01 0.08 -14.16
C HIS A 37 15.81 0.83 -13.57
N TYR A 38 15.14 0.22 -12.59
CA TYR A 38 14.09 0.89 -11.81
C TYR A 38 14.62 2.17 -11.15
N ARG A 39 13.81 3.24 -11.19
CA ARG A 39 14.17 4.53 -10.59
C ARG A 39 14.14 4.52 -9.07
N ALA A 40 13.39 3.61 -8.46
CA ALA A 40 13.37 3.38 -7.03
C ALA A 40 13.57 1.89 -6.69
N ALA A 41 14.30 1.63 -5.60
CA ALA A 41 14.24 0.35 -4.92
C ALA A 41 12.97 0.30 -4.07
N LEU A 42 12.29 -0.85 -4.06
CA LEU A 42 11.09 -1.07 -3.26
C LEU A 42 11.49 -1.70 -1.92
N PRO A 43 11.09 -1.11 -0.78
CA PRO A 43 11.23 -1.79 0.50
C PRO A 43 10.17 -2.88 0.61
N ASP A 44 10.42 -3.88 1.45
CA ASP A 44 9.32 -4.69 1.96
C ASP A 44 8.48 -3.89 2.98
N LEU A 45 7.35 -4.46 3.42
CA LEU A 45 6.45 -3.79 4.36
C LEU A 45 7.11 -3.53 5.72
N ALA A 46 7.98 -4.43 6.20
CA ALA A 46 8.64 -4.25 7.49
C ALA A 46 9.66 -3.10 7.41
N GLU A 47 10.48 -3.07 6.36
CA GLU A 47 11.42 -1.99 6.07
C GLU A 47 10.68 -0.65 5.93
N ALA A 48 9.53 -0.63 5.24
CA ALA A 48 8.69 0.55 5.09
C ALA A 48 8.20 1.09 6.44
N LEU A 49 7.64 0.23 7.30
CA LEU A 49 7.14 0.61 8.63
C LEU A 49 8.25 0.99 9.60
N GLU A 50 9.46 0.43 9.45
CA GLU A 50 10.64 0.80 10.23
C GLU A 50 11.36 2.03 9.69
N GLY A 51 10.97 2.57 8.53
CA GLY A 51 11.67 3.67 7.86
C GLY A 51 13.11 3.30 7.49
N GLN A 52 13.39 2.02 7.30
CA GLN A 52 14.69 1.50 6.88
C GLN A 52 14.84 1.68 5.37
N TRP A 53 16.04 2.00 4.91
CA TRP A 53 16.31 2.08 3.47
C TRP A 53 15.90 0.75 2.79
N PRO A 54 15.22 0.77 1.62
CA PRO A 54 14.98 1.91 0.73
C PRO A 54 13.67 2.70 0.99
N SER A 55 13.09 2.62 2.20
CA SER A 55 11.90 3.37 2.57
C SER A 55 12.05 4.88 2.36
N ASN A 56 11.00 5.49 1.82
CA ASN A 56 10.89 6.93 1.61
C ASN A 56 10.04 7.64 2.69
N THR A 57 9.56 6.91 3.69
CA THR A 57 8.81 7.43 4.84
C THR A 57 9.60 7.28 6.14
N LEU A 58 9.25 8.12 7.12
CA LEU A 58 9.81 7.97 8.47
C LEU A 58 9.23 6.73 9.16
N PRO A 59 9.95 6.17 10.14
CA PRO A 59 9.49 5.00 10.89
C PRO A 59 8.16 5.26 11.60
N ILE A 60 7.25 4.28 11.64
CA ILE A 60 5.97 4.38 12.35
C ILE A 60 6.18 4.36 13.86
N ARG A 61 5.60 5.33 14.56
CA ARG A 61 5.65 5.50 16.01
C ARG A 61 4.25 5.74 16.60
N LEU A 62 4.17 5.64 17.94
CA LEU A 62 3.01 6.08 18.69
C LEU A 62 2.96 7.61 18.71
N LYS A 63 1.83 8.17 18.26
CA LYS A 63 1.48 9.58 18.37
C LYS A 63 0.55 9.84 19.56
N ASP A 64 -0.19 8.82 20.01
CA ASP A 64 -1.08 8.88 21.17
C ASP A 64 -1.16 7.51 21.88
N TRP A 65 -1.86 7.46 23.01
CA TRP A 65 -2.10 6.23 23.76
C TRP A 65 -3.12 5.32 23.06
N PRO A 66 -2.92 3.99 23.09
CA PRO A 66 -3.89 3.05 22.54
C PRO A 66 -5.29 3.22 23.16
N GLY A 67 -6.29 3.41 22.31
CA GLY A 67 -7.69 3.59 22.67
C GLY A 67 -8.09 4.99 23.14
N HIS A 68 -7.17 5.95 23.15
CA HIS A 68 -7.44 7.29 23.69
C HIS A 68 -8.25 8.17 22.73
N VAL A 69 -7.83 8.24 21.46
CA VAL A 69 -8.47 9.08 20.45
C VAL A 69 -8.48 8.37 19.10
N PHE A 70 -9.45 8.74 18.26
CA PHE A 70 -9.42 8.42 16.85
C PHE A 70 -8.34 9.25 16.13
N ASN A 71 -7.47 8.57 15.41
CA ASN A 71 -6.49 9.16 14.52
C ASN A 71 -6.28 8.24 13.31
N TYR A 72 -6.72 8.68 12.13
CA TYR A 72 -6.57 7.90 10.90
C TYR A 72 -5.10 7.46 10.70
N SER A 73 -4.89 6.15 10.61
CA SER A 73 -3.55 5.56 10.69
C SER A 73 -3.36 4.52 9.59
N GLY A 74 -2.67 4.93 8.53
CA GLY A 74 -2.16 4.01 7.51
C GLY A 74 -1.15 3.02 8.10
N GLY A 75 -0.23 3.50 8.95
CA GLY A 75 0.74 2.64 9.66
C GLY A 75 0.06 1.56 10.51
N GLY A 76 -1.07 1.86 11.14
CA GLY A 76 -1.88 0.87 11.85
C GLY A 76 -2.49 -0.19 10.94
N LEU A 77 -2.94 0.18 9.74
CA LEU A 77 -3.37 -0.79 8.74
C LEU A 77 -2.19 -1.61 8.19
N GLY A 78 -1.02 -1.00 7.97
CA GLY A 78 0.20 -1.71 7.60
C GLY A 78 0.63 -2.76 8.63
N VAL A 79 0.56 -2.43 9.92
CA VAL A 79 0.78 -3.42 11.00
C VAL A 79 -0.26 -4.53 10.94
N LEU A 80 -1.53 -4.21 10.65
CA LEU A 80 -2.57 -5.22 10.50
C LEU A 80 -2.33 -6.15 9.30
N GLN A 81 -1.81 -5.63 8.19
CA GLN A 81 -1.38 -6.44 7.06
C GLN A 81 -0.29 -7.43 7.47
N LEU A 82 0.76 -6.99 8.16
CA LEU A 82 1.80 -7.90 8.66
C LEU A 82 1.22 -8.99 9.56
N ILE A 83 0.27 -8.66 10.44
CA ILE A 83 -0.40 -9.66 11.29
C ILE A 83 -1.13 -10.69 10.43
N ILE A 84 -1.89 -10.24 9.42
CA ILE A 84 -2.64 -11.12 8.53
C ILE A 84 -1.70 -12.04 7.74
N GLU A 85 -0.65 -11.49 7.13
CA GLU A 85 0.33 -12.26 6.37
C GLU A 85 1.05 -13.28 7.25
N ALA A 86 1.47 -12.88 8.46
CA ALA A 86 2.16 -13.78 9.39
C ALA A 86 1.27 -14.92 9.93
N VAL A 87 -0.01 -14.66 10.16
CA VAL A 87 -0.96 -15.69 10.64
C VAL A 87 -1.36 -16.65 9.52
N MET A 88 -1.48 -16.14 8.29
CA MET A 88 -1.97 -16.91 7.16
C MET A 88 -0.85 -17.56 6.35
N ASP A 89 0.41 -17.12 6.53
CA ASP A 89 1.60 -17.55 5.79
C ASP A 89 1.44 -17.40 4.27
N VAL A 90 0.78 -16.32 3.84
CA VAL A 90 0.46 -16.03 2.44
C VAL A 90 0.53 -14.50 2.22
N PRO A 91 1.08 -14.02 1.10
CA PRO A 91 1.10 -12.59 0.78
C PRO A 91 -0.30 -11.96 0.75
N PHE A 92 -0.40 -10.70 1.19
CA PHE A 92 -1.68 -9.98 1.27
C PHE A 92 -2.40 -9.89 -0.09
N THR A 93 -1.63 -9.72 -1.18
CA THR A 93 -2.16 -9.70 -2.55
C THR A 93 -2.96 -10.96 -2.90
N GLU A 94 -2.44 -12.13 -2.54
CA GLU A 94 -3.08 -13.43 -2.78
C GLU A 94 -4.29 -13.63 -1.86
N LEU A 95 -4.19 -13.18 -0.61
CA LEU A 95 -5.32 -13.21 0.32
C LEU A 95 -6.49 -12.36 -0.18
N MET A 96 -6.21 -11.17 -0.69
CA MET A 96 -7.24 -10.28 -1.25
C MET A 96 -7.86 -10.87 -2.52
N ASP A 97 -7.06 -11.45 -3.42
CA ASP A 97 -7.60 -12.13 -4.61
C ASP A 97 -8.51 -13.32 -4.23
N LYS A 98 -8.06 -14.17 -3.30
CA LYS A 98 -8.77 -15.38 -2.88
C LYS A 98 -10.04 -15.10 -2.08
N TYR A 99 -9.99 -14.21 -1.10
CA TYR A 99 -11.07 -14.02 -0.13
C TYR A 99 -11.97 -12.83 -0.44
N VAL A 100 -11.53 -11.89 -1.27
CA VAL A 100 -12.30 -10.67 -1.60
C VAL A 100 -12.62 -10.60 -3.09
N PHE A 101 -11.61 -10.52 -3.96
CA PHE A 101 -11.85 -10.20 -5.37
C PHE A 101 -12.58 -11.31 -6.13
N LYS A 102 -12.13 -12.57 -6.03
CA LYS A 102 -12.78 -13.72 -6.69
C LYS A 102 -14.21 -13.96 -6.19
N PRO A 103 -14.47 -14.03 -4.86
CA PRO A 103 -15.83 -14.26 -4.36
C PRO A 103 -16.82 -13.15 -4.74
N LEU A 104 -16.35 -11.90 -4.84
CA LEU A 104 -17.17 -10.75 -5.22
C LEU A 104 -17.20 -10.48 -6.73
N GLY A 105 -16.48 -11.27 -7.55
CA GLY A 105 -16.41 -11.09 -8.99
C GLY A 105 -15.71 -9.79 -9.44
N MET A 106 -14.80 -9.24 -8.63
CA MET A 106 -14.08 -7.98 -8.87
C MET A 106 -12.95 -8.17 -9.89
N LYS A 107 -13.30 -8.39 -11.17
CA LYS A 107 -12.35 -8.68 -12.26
C LYS A 107 -11.44 -7.50 -12.67
N ARG A 108 -11.70 -6.31 -12.13
CA ARG A 108 -10.98 -5.05 -12.41
C ARG A 108 -10.24 -4.50 -11.19
N SER A 109 -9.98 -5.34 -10.18
CA SER A 109 -9.27 -4.98 -8.95
C SER A 109 -8.06 -5.89 -8.77
N THR A 110 -6.92 -5.30 -8.42
CA THR A 110 -5.65 -6.02 -8.22
C THR A 110 -4.70 -5.20 -7.35
N TYR A 111 -3.83 -5.87 -6.60
CA TYR A 111 -2.66 -5.29 -5.92
C TYR A 111 -1.35 -5.56 -6.67
N VAL A 112 -1.40 -6.37 -7.73
CA VAL A 112 -0.21 -6.77 -8.49
C VAL A 112 0.31 -5.57 -9.27
N ILE A 113 1.61 -5.30 -9.09
CA ILE A 113 2.37 -4.32 -9.86
C ILE A 113 2.54 -4.91 -11.26
N PRO A 114 2.02 -4.28 -12.31
CA PRO A 114 2.22 -4.77 -13.67
C PRO A 114 3.68 -4.62 -14.08
N GLU A 115 4.26 -5.69 -14.61
CA GLU A 115 5.48 -5.58 -15.40
C GLU A 115 5.15 -4.80 -16.70
N GLU A 116 5.93 -3.78 -17.03
CA GLU A 116 5.69 -2.91 -18.18
C GLU A 116 5.51 -3.71 -19.49
N ASP A 117 4.32 -3.59 -20.08
CA ASP A 117 4.06 -3.17 -21.46
C ASP A 117 2.55 -3.28 -21.71
N GLY A 118 1.87 -2.15 -21.96
CA GLY A 118 0.45 -2.09 -22.33
C GLY A 118 -0.55 -1.89 -21.19
N LEU A 119 -0.16 -1.21 -20.10
CA LEU A 119 -1.05 -0.93 -18.95
C LEU A 119 -2.36 -0.20 -19.32
N ASN A 120 -2.40 0.55 -20.43
CA ASN A 120 -3.57 1.29 -20.90
C ASN A 120 -3.95 0.97 -22.35
N GLU A 121 -3.41 -0.11 -22.91
CA GLU A 121 -3.90 -0.65 -24.17
C GLU A 121 -5.25 -1.31 -23.87
N SER A 122 -6.34 -0.68 -24.32
CA SER A 122 -7.72 -1.18 -24.23
C SER A 122 -7.95 -2.51 -24.97
N THR A 123 -6.89 -3.15 -25.45
CA THR A 123 -6.86 -4.29 -26.36
C THR A 123 -6.43 -5.60 -25.70
N LYS A 124 -6.06 -5.63 -24.41
CA LYS A 124 -5.69 -6.89 -23.73
C LYS A 124 -6.89 -7.51 -23.00
N GLU A 125 -7.86 -7.99 -23.77
CA GLU A 125 -8.86 -8.94 -23.25
C GLU A 125 -8.13 -10.14 -22.61
N GLY A 126 -8.45 -10.44 -21.35
CA GLY A 126 -7.97 -11.67 -20.69
C GLY A 126 -6.88 -11.52 -19.62
N LYS A 127 -6.32 -10.33 -19.34
CA LYS A 127 -5.44 -10.12 -18.17
C LYS A 127 -6.18 -9.38 -17.05
N GLN A 128 -6.28 -9.98 -15.87
CA GLN A 128 -6.88 -9.38 -14.67
C GLN A 128 -6.19 -8.05 -14.35
N GLY A 129 -6.96 -6.96 -14.22
CA GLY A 129 -6.45 -5.64 -13.83
C GLY A 129 -5.87 -4.75 -14.94
N SER A 130 -5.72 -5.21 -16.20
CA SER A 130 -5.23 -4.37 -17.30
C SER A 130 -6.10 -3.11 -17.49
N GLY A 131 -5.50 -1.92 -17.57
CA GLY A 131 -6.21 -0.65 -17.73
C GLY A 131 -6.80 -0.02 -16.46
N ASN A 132 -6.67 -0.63 -15.28
CA ASN A 132 -7.38 -0.20 -14.07
C ASN A 132 -6.46 0.30 -12.96
N TYR A 133 -5.47 1.10 -13.31
CA TYR A 133 -4.51 1.65 -12.36
C TYR A 133 -4.85 3.11 -12.07
N ALA A 134 -4.71 3.52 -10.80
CA ALA A 134 -4.82 4.92 -10.43
C ALA A 134 -3.64 5.69 -11.05
N ARG A 135 -3.95 6.58 -11.99
CA ARG A 135 -2.95 7.47 -12.59
C ARG A 135 -2.51 8.50 -11.55
N ALA A 136 -1.21 8.74 -11.48
CA ALA A 136 -0.67 9.77 -10.59
C ALA A 136 -0.81 11.17 -11.24
N TYR A 137 -1.41 12.10 -10.51
CA TYR A 137 -1.51 13.52 -10.88
C TYR A 137 -1.05 14.39 -9.70
N TYR A 138 -0.40 15.52 -9.99
CA TYR A 138 -0.01 16.48 -8.96
C TYR A 138 -1.19 17.29 -8.42
N ASN A 139 -2.18 17.59 -9.27
CA ASN A 139 -3.34 18.42 -8.91
C ASN A 139 -4.63 18.01 -9.66
N GLY A 140 -4.73 16.74 -10.09
CA GLY A 140 -5.85 16.21 -10.87
C GLY A 140 -5.85 16.56 -12.36
N TYR A 141 -5.09 17.56 -12.79
CA TYR A 141 -4.98 17.98 -14.20
C TYR A 141 -3.56 17.84 -14.75
N THR A 142 -2.55 18.07 -13.92
CA THR A 142 -1.14 17.93 -14.28
C THR A 142 -0.66 16.51 -13.98
N SER A 143 -0.28 15.77 -15.02
CA SER A 143 0.27 14.42 -14.89
C SER A 143 1.58 14.43 -14.10
N CYS A 144 1.79 13.42 -13.26
CA CYS A 144 3.11 13.14 -12.69
C CYS A 144 4.05 12.54 -13.75
N GLU A 145 5.36 12.53 -13.48
CA GLU A 145 6.34 11.89 -14.37
C GLU A 145 6.15 10.37 -14.39
N ALA A 146 5.82 9.79 -13.23
CA ALA A 146 5.48 8.38 -13.11
C ALA A 146 3.99 8.17 -13.44
N PRO A 147 3.62 7.25 -14.35
CA PRO A 147 2.23 7.01 -14.71
C PRO A 147 1.41 6.40 -13.56
N HIS A 148 2.06 5.68 -12.65
CA HIS A 148 1.49 5.13 -11.43
C HIS A 148 2.57 5.04 -10.35
N ARG A 149 2.15 4.93 -9.09
CA ARG A 149 3.01 4.67 -7.93
C ARG A 149 2.69 3.29 -7.37
N VAL A 150 3.67 2.69 -6.71
CA VAL A 150 3.53 1.40 -6.02
C VAL A 150 3.67 1.60 -4.52
N ASN A 151 2.92 0.84 -3.72
CA ASN A 151 2.98 0.89 -2.27
C ASN A 151 3.16 -0.52 -1.69
N PRO A 152 4.20 -0.77 -0.90
CA PRO A 152 4.32 -1.96 -0.05
C PRO A 152 3.21 -2.03 1.01
N GLU A 153 2.71 -0.87 1.47
CA GLU A 153 1.64 -0.73 2.46
C GLU A 153 0.26 -0.94 1.84
N GLN A 154 0.04 -2.09 1.21
CA GLN A 154 -1.14 -2.40 0.38
C GLN A 154 -2.48 -2.26 1.10
N SER A 155 -2.52 -2.54 2.39
CA SER A 155 -3.71 -2.36 3.24
C SER A 155 -4.01 -0.89 3.58
N ALA A 156 -3.01 -0.02 3.53
CA ALA A 156 -3.09 1.39 3.89
C ALA A 156 -3.20 2.30 2.66
N ALA A 157 -2.62 1.88 1.55
CA ALA A 157 -2.55 2.62 0.30
C ALA A 157 -3.79 2.35 -0.56
N GLY A 158 -4.78 3.21 -0.39
CA GLY A 158 -6.06 3.20 -1.10
C GLY A 158 -6.73 4.56 -1.04
N LEU A 159 -6.01 5.62 -1.42
CA LEU A 159 -6.56 6.93 -1.83
C LEU A 159 -5.76 7.45 -3.02
#